data_AF-A0A527XAG5-F1
#
_entry.id   AF-A0A527XAG5-F1
#
_cell.length_a   1.000
_cell.length_b   1.000
_cell.length_c   1.000
_cell.angle_alpha   90.00
_cell.angle_beta   90.00
_cell.angle_gamma   90.00
#
_symmetry.space_group_name_H-M   'P 1'
#
loop_
_entity.id
_entity.type
_entity.pdbx_description
1 polymer ?
#
loop_
_entity_poly.entity_id
_entity_poly.type
_entity_poly.pdbx_seq_one_letter_code
_entity_poly.pdbx_strand_id
1 'polypeptide(L)' 'ARAPLSFECDLPDPPEKGWRALTEPELLAAWLMPNDIKAEGGSRFAFAGPDAPIQCEVLEAEPGKLLRYS' A
#
# COMPACT_ATOMS: atom_id res chain seq x y z
N ALA A 1 1.86 10.10 -23.04
CA ALA A 1 1.77 9.62 -21.64
C ALA A 1 2.53 8.31 -21.53
N ARG A 2 3.29 8.08 -20.45
CA ARG A 2 3.95 6.78 -20.22
C ARG A 2 2.85 5.76 -19.87
N ALA A 3 2.90 4.58 -20.48
CA ALA A 3 1.93 3.51 -20.20
C ALA A 3 2.04 3.03 -18.73
N PRO A 4 0.95 2.55 -18.12
CA PRO A 4 0.97 2.01 -16.76
C PRO A 4 1.82 0.73 -16.70
N LEU A 5 2.44 0.48 -15.54
CA LEU A 5 3.07 -0.80 -15.22
C LEU A 5 2.07 -1.67 -14.45
N SER A 6 1.94 -2.94 -14.81
CA SER A 6 1.05 -3.91 -14.16
C SER A 6 1.80 -5.19 -13.86
N PHE A 7 1.54 -5.77 -12.68
CA PHE A 7 2.11 -7.03 -12.22
C PHE A 7 1.01 -7.86 -11.54
N GLU A 8 1.07 -9.18 -11.69
CA GLU A 8 0.11 -10.12 -11.10
C GLU A 8 0.88 -11.26 -10.43
N CYS A 9 0.36 -11.76 -9.31
CA CYS A 9 0.95 -12.87 -8.55
C CYS A 9 -0.15 -13.63 -7.82
N ASP A 10 -0.12 -14.96 -7.94
CA ASP A 10 -0.99 -15.86 -7.17
C ASP A 10 -0.40 -16.14 -5.79
N LEU A 11 -1.16 -15.82 -4.74
CA LEU A 11 -0.81 -16.14 -3.36
C LEU A 11 -1.66 -17.31 -2.86
N PRO A 12 -1.08 -18.30 -2.16
CA PRO A 12 -1.83 -19.43 -1.60
C PRO A 12 -2.63 -19.07 -0.34
N ASP A 13 -2.45 -17.84 0.16
CA ASP A 13 -3.04 -17.31 1.38
C ASP A 13 -4.37 -16.58 1.10
N PRO A 14 -5.27 -16.48 2.09
CA PRO A 14 -6.55 -15.79 1.92
C PRO A 14 -6.37 -14.26 1.77
N PRO A 15 -7.31 -13.55 1.09
CA PRO A 15 -7.22 -12.12 0.80
C PRO A 15 -7.01 -11.24 2.04
N GLU A 16 -7.55 -11.64 3.19
CA GLU A 16 -7.42 -10.89 4.45
C GLU A 16 -5.96 -10.81 4.91
N LYS A 17 -5.15 -11.85 4.65
CA LYS A 17 -3.73 -11.84 4.99
C LYS A 17 -2.97 -10.88 4.06
N GLY A 18 -3.27 -10.91 2.76
CA GLY A 18 -2.71 -9.97 1.78
C GLY A 18 -3.09 -8.53 2.11
N TRP A 19 -4.35 -8.30 2.49
CA TRP A 19 -4.83 -6.98 2.91
C TRP A 19 -4.03 -6.43 4.09
N ARG A 20 -3.83 -7.23 5.15
CA ARG A 20 -3.01 -6.82 6.29
C ARG A 20 -1.58 -6.48 5.88
N ALA A 21 -0.96 -7.27 5.01
CA ALA A 21 0.39 -7.00 4.49
C ALA A 21 0.49 -5.69 3.69
N LEU A 22 -0.62 -5.20 3.12
CA LEU A 22 -0.72 -3.95 2.36
C LEU A 22 -1.15 -2.75 3.19
N THR A 23 -1.71 -2.95 4.39
CA THR A 23 -2.39 -1.89 5.15
C THR A 23 -1.93 -1.73 6.60
N GLU A 24 -1.23 -2.71 7.16
CA GLU A 24 -0.59 -2.59 8.47
C GLU A 24 0.83 -2.04 8.29
N PRO A 25 1.15 -0.86 8.86
CA PRO A 25 2.44 -0.19 8.62
C PRO A 25 3.66 -1.08 8.86
N GLU A 26 3.66 -1.85 9.95
CA GLU A 26 4.75 -2.74 10.32
C GLU A 26 4.93 -3.90 9.32
N LEU A 27 3.84 -4.46 8.79
CA LEU A 27 3.89 -5.53 7.80
C LEU A 27 4.30 -5.01 6.43
N LEU A 28 3.76 -3.87 6.02
CA LEU A 28 4.12 -3.22 4.76
C LEU A 28 5.60 -2.81 4.75
N ALA A 29 6.12 -2.35 5.89
CA ALA A 29 7.53 -2.01 6.04
C ALA A 29 8.48 -3.22 5.86
N ALA A 30 8.01 -4.44 6.11
CA ALA A 30 8.84 -5.64 6.01
C ALA A 30 9.23 -6.01 4.56
N TRP A 31 8.47 -5.54 3.55
CA TRP A 31 8.71 -5.89 2.15
C TRP A 31 8.73 -4.70 1.19
N LEU A 32 8.30 -3.51 1.64
CA LEU A 32 8.35 -2.28 0.86
C LEU A 32 9.26 -1.24 1.54
N MET A 33 8.71 -0.39 2.40
CA MET A 33 9.42 0.70 3.09
C MET A 33 8.71 1.06 4.41
N PRO A 34 9.43 1.57 5.44
CA PRO A 34 8.80 2.13 6.63
C PRO A 34 7.79 3.21 6.26
N ASN A 35 6.64 3.20 6.92
CA ASN A 35 5.52 4.09 6.61
C ASN A 35 4.58 4.21 7.80
N ASP A 36 3.59 5.10 7.68
CA ASP A 36 2.53 5.35 8.65
C ASP A 36 1.13 5.25 8.02
N ILE A 37 0.95 4.34 7.06
CA ILE A 37 -0.30 4.19 6.30
C ILE A 37 -1.52 3.96 7.20
N LYS A 38 -2.64 4.56 6.81
CA LYS A 38 -3.98 4.24 7.33
C LYS A 38 -4.88 3.91 6.15
N ALA A 39 -5.44 2.70 6.13
CA ALA A 39 -6.30 2.23 5.05
C ALA A 39 -7.71 2.85 5.12
N GLU A 40 -7.76 4.18 5.01
CA GLU A 40 -8.94 5.01 5.08
C GLU A 40 -8.85 6.06 3.96
N GLY A 41 -9.86 6.14 3.10
CA GLY A 41 -9.90 7.10 2.00
C GLY A 41 -9.73 8.55 2.48
N GLY A 42 -8.90 9.31 1.79
CA GLY A 42 -8.51 10.68 2.14
C GLY A 42 -7.36 10.76 3.16
N SER A 43 -6.91 9.65 3.73
CA SER A 43 -5.76 9.66 4.66
C SER A 43 -4.46 9.92 3.92
N ARG A 44 -3.61 10.76 4.53
CA ARG A 44 -2.24 11.00 4.07
C ARG A 44 -1.25 10.21 4.90
N PHE A 45 -0.21 9.74 4.25
CA PHE A 45 0.88 8.99 4.86
C PHE A 45 2.16 9.21 4.05
N ALA A 46 3.29 8.76 4.56
CA ALA A 46 4.55 8.82 3.82
C ALA A 46 5.34 7.53 3.93
N PHE A 47 5.92 7.10 2.81
CA PHE A 47 7.02 6.13 2.85
C PHE A 47 8.32 6.85 3.19
N ALA A 48 9.08 6.31 4.14
CA ALA A 48 10.44 6.74 4.42
C ALA A 48 11.37 6.25 3.30
N GLY A 49 11.37 6.98 2.18
CA GLY A 49 12.26 6.74 1.06
C GLY A 49 13.74 6.99 1.43
N PRO A 50 14.68 6.46 0.63
CA PRO A 50 16.11 6.51 0.94
C PRO A 50 16.67 7.94 1.00
N ASP A 51 16.20 8.84 0.14
CA ASP A 51 16.69 10.22 0.07
C ASP A 51 15.70 11.24 0.69
N ALA A 52 14.41 11.00 0.50
CA ALA A 52 13.34 11.85 1.00
C ALA A 52 12.05 11.05 1.21
N PRO A 53 11.16 11.50 2.10
CA PRO A 53 9.84 10.91 2.26
C PRO A 53 9.02 11.01 0.97
N ILE A 54 8.40 9.90 0.57
CA ILE A 54 7.45 9.85 -0.54
C ILE A 54 6.07 10.10 0.04
N GLN A 55 5.50 11.26 -0.27
CA GLN A 55 4.18 11.67 0.21
C GLN A 55 3.09 10.95 -0.57
N CYS A 56 2.14 10.36 0.15
CA CYS A 56 1.05 9.62 -0.44
C CYS A 56 -0.31 10.01 0.14
N GLU A 57 -1.37 9.78 -0.64
CA GLU A 57 -2.76 9.92 -0.21
C GLU A 57 -3.55 8.67 -0.61
N VAL A 58 -4.23 8.05 0.35
CA VAL A 58 -5.15 6.94 0.08
C VAL A 58 -6.39 7.51 -0.60
N LEU A 59 -6.62 7.07 -1.83
CA LEU A 59 -7.75 7.52 -2.64
C LEU A 59 -8.96 6.60 -2.46
N GLU A 60 -8.72 5.32 -2.21
CA GLU A 60 -9.77 4.30 -2.06
C GLU A 60 -9.24 3.10 -1.27
N ALA A 61 -10.07 2.58 -0.37
CA ALA A 61 -9.76 1.43 0.45
C ALA A 61 -11.02 0.58 0.64
N GLU A 62 -11.06 -0.56 -0.04
CA GLU A 62 -12.06 -1.62 0.14
C GLU A 62 -11.38 -2.86 0.74
N PRO A 63 -11.66 -3.19 2.02
CA PRO A 63 -11.03 -4.30 2.70
C PRO A 63 -11.06 -5.62 1.93
N GLY A 64 -9.87 -6.19 1.70
CA GLY A 64 -9.69 -7.45 0.98
C GLY A 64 -9.89 -7.40 -0.53
N LYS A 65 -10.11 -6.22 -1.12
CA LYS A 65 -10.46 -6.07 -2.55
C LYS A 65 -9.62 -5.03 -3.29
N LEU A 66 -9.50 -3.82 -2.74
CA LEU A 66 -8.89 -2.70 -3.45
C LEU A 66 -8.20 -1.74 -2.48
N LEU A 67 -6.94 -1.43 -2.74
CA LEU A 67 -6.23 -0.32 -2.11
C LEU A 67 -5.65 0.54 -3.23
N ARG A 68 -5.95 1.84 -3.22
CA ARG A 68 -5.48 2.79 -4.21
C ARG A 68 -4.94 4.04 -3.51
N TYR A 69 -3.72 4.42 -3.83
CA TYR A 69 -3.08 5.63 -3.35
C TYR A 69 -2.29 6.31 -4.48
N SER A 70 -2.04 7.62 -4.35
CA SER A 70 -1.16 8.41 -5.24
C SER A 70 0.12 8.82 -4.53
#